data_AF-A0A6A4YYC7-F1
#
_entry.id   AF-A0A6A4YYC7-F1
#
_cell.length_a   1.000
_cell.length_b   1.000
_cell.length_c   1.000
_cell.angle_alpha   90.00
_cell.angle_beta   90.00
_cell.angle_gamma   90.00
#
_symmetry.space_group_name_H-M   'P 1'
#
loop_
_entity.id
_entity.type
_entity.pdbx_description
1 polymer ?
#
loop_
_entity_poly.entity_id
_entity_poly.type
_entity_poly.pdbx_seq_one_letter_code
_entity_poly.pdbx_strand_id
1 'polypeptide(L)'
;MEVDELNQAQRHQRGRPVSKYGPKKKPKQYKNSVVAYSERLNMIKYYETYGMSATLAAFHPNLTSTARETMRKKVYSWLAKRDHIEKMASSPSTANMRCWRPLGAGTTLTAEAEEQLLGWVLDMRKDGVPVTHSMLRIMALEAAIDAGLQDHEFYAGWHWVHGFKRRHGLSLRARTRIGQDTPDDGDEALETFARRVRSIVAEHNIDRIYNADQTGVNYEYLPTRTLNAAGDKTIWVKCGGKTKERMTAMLLADSTGTKHPLFLVLKTAKSKVKAVVEENLTLRHGFGKTVWKSVAPMQVQNGCQIYGNPSAWWNSDISLQFLKYHFANRPDRETKKVLLLWDDFSAHFTDEVTAYAETINVMLERIPPRYTWICQPADVAWNRPLKARLRQNWLDLIRRQLRSAKQRDVPFKLQPPSRATIVEWIAATWSDLPTTTILNGFKKCQLLDGVPADAEESGGVVDD
;
A
#
# COMPACT_ATOMS: atom_id res chain seq x y z
N MET A 1 25.14 -9.43 48.61
CA MET A 1 24.09 -10.43 48.85
C MET A 1 22.78 -9.81 48.39
N GLU A 2 22.47 -9.89 47.10
CA GLU A 2 21.81 -11.05 46.46
C GLU A 2 20.29 -11.01 46.71
N VAL A 3 19.36 -11.12 45.77
CA VAL A 3 19.26 -11.11 44.30
C VAL A 3 17.78 -10.76 44.03
N ASP A 4 17.47 -10.04 42.94
CA ASP A 4 16.27 -10.20 42.08
C ASP A 4 15.73 -8.87 41.55
N GLU A 5 16.39 -8.42 40.50
CA GLU A 5 15.74 -7.81 39.34
C GLU A 5 14.83 -8.84 38.64
N LEU A 6 13.94 -8.33 37.77
CA LEU A 6 13.15 -9.02 36.74
C LEU A 6 11.72 -9.46 37.12
N ASN A 7 10.79 -8.49 37.10
CA ASN A 7 9.50 -8.69 36.42
C ASN A 7 8.77 -7.37 36.15
N GLN A 8 9.22 -6.60 35.14
CA GLN A 8 8.33 -5.61 34.51
C GLN A 8 7.33 -6.37 33.64
N ALA A 9 6.16 -6.65 34.22
CA ALA A 9 5.03 -7.21 33.50
C ALA A 9 4.68 -6.34 32.29
N GLN A 10 4.68 -6.95 31.10
CA GLN A 10 4.15 -6.39 29.86
C GLN A 10 2.77 -5.78 30.12
N ARG A 11 2.68 -4.44 30.13
CA ARG A 11 1.39 -3.74 30.14
C ARG A 11 0.67 -4.03 28.83
N HIS A 12 -0.31 -4.92 28.86
CA HIS A 12 -1.29 -5.05 27.77
C HIS A 12 -1.84 -3.66 27.43
N GLN A 13 -1.79 -3.29 26.15
CA GLN A 13 -2.39 -2.06 25.64
C GLN A 13 -3.86 -2.00 26.06
N ARG A 14 -4.18 -1.02 26.92
CA ARG A 14 -5.58 -0.73 27.28
C ARG A 14 -6.25 -0.16 26.04
N GLY A 15 -7.28 -0.86 25.55
CA GLY A 15 -8.06 -0.42 24.41
C GLY A 15 -8.64 0.99 24.57
N ARG A 16 -9.04 1.59 23.45
CA ARG A 16 -9.54 2.97 23.34
C ARG A 16 -10.47 3.34 24.49
N PRO A 17 -10.23 4.44 25.22
CA PRO A 17 -11.11 4.87 26.30
C PRO A 17 -12.52 5.10 25.76
N VAL A 18 -13.50 4.58 26.49
CA VAL A 18 -14.92 4.71 26.14
C VAL A 18 -15.29 6.19 26.15
N SER A 19 -15.95 6.67 25.08
CA SER A 19 -16.42 8.06 24.97
C SER A 19 -17.17 8.49 26.23
N LYS A 20 -16.80 9.64 26.80
CA LYS A 20 -17.51 10.25 27.93
C LYS A 20 -18.90 10.76 27.55
N TYR A 21 -19.15 10.99 26.26
CA TYR A 21 -20.39 11.56 25.75
C TYR A 21 -21.06 10.57 24.79
N GLY A 22 -22.31 10.21 25.11
CA GLY A 22 -23.12 9.20 24.42
C GLY A 22 -23.72 8.15 25.38
N PRO A 23 -24.83 7.50 25.01
CA PRO A 23 -25.45 6.48 25.86
C PRO A 23 -24.45 5.34 26.15
N LYS A 24 -24.15 5.13 27.43
CA LYS A 24 -23.26 4.04 27.86
C LYS A 24 -23.83 2.72 27.38
N LYS A 25 -22.99 1.87 26.79
CA LYS A 25 -23.37 0.51 26.39
C LYS A 25 -23.96 -0.19 27.60
N LYS A 26 -25.26 -0.55 27.54
CA LYS A 26 -25.93 -1.25 28.65
C LYS A 26 -25.09 -2.49 29.01
N PRO A 27 -24.80 -2.74 30.30
CA PRO A 27 -24.10 -3.94 30.70
C PRO A 27 -24.83 -5.16 30.13
N LYS A 28 -24.09 -6.11 29.55
CA LYS A 28 -24.69 -7.35 29.06
C LYS A 28 -25.36 -8.04 30.26
N GLN A 29 -26.69 -8.07 30.28
CA GLN A 29 -27.47 -8.73 31.33
C GLN A 29 -27.19 -10.24 31.39
N TYR A 30 -26.73 -10.84 30.28
CA TYR A 30 -26.47 -12.26 30.17
C TYR A 30 -25.06 -12.52 29.62
N LYS A 31 -24.28 -13.36 30.32
CA LYS A 31 -23.01 -13.92 29.83
C LYS A 31 -23.24 -15.38 29.45
N ASN A 32 -23.27 -15.67 28.15
CA ASN A 32 -23.31 -17.04 27.66
C ASN A 32 -21.91 -17.66 27.74
N SER A 33 -21.68 -18.56 28.70
CA SER A 33 -20.52 -19.46 28.65
C SER A 33 -20.82 -20.60 27.67
N VAL A 34 -19.94 -20.74 26.68
CA VAL A 34 -19.98 -21.81 25.68
C VAL A 34 -18.71 -22.62 25.84
N VAL A 35 -18.85 -23.90 26.16
CA VAL A 35 -17.75 -24.85 26.38
C VAL A 35 -17.23 -25.42 25.05
N ALA A 36 -15.98 -25.88 25.03
CA ALA A 36 -15.33 -26.44 23.84
C ALA A 36 -15.92 -27.80 23.42
N TYR A 37 -15.71 -28.23 22.18
CA TYR A 37 -16.19 -29.54 21.70
C TYR A 37 -15.60 -30.72 22.49
N SER A 38 -14.32 -30.65 22.89
CA SER A 38 -13.67 -31.64 23.75
C SER A 38 -14.36 -31.79 25.11
N GLU A 39 -14.65 -30.66 25.76
CA GLU A 39 -15.34 -30.62 27.04
C GLU A 39 -16.78 -31.13 26.94
N ARG A 40 -17.51 -30.78 25.86
CA ARG A 40 -18.84 -31.35 25.58
C ARG A 40 -18.79 -32.86 25.43
N LEU A 41 -17.79 -33.39 24.71
CA LEU A 41 -17.64 -34.83 24.53
C LEU A 41 -17.34 -35.53 25.87
N ASN A 42 -16.49 -34.95 26.71
CA ASN A 42 -16.21 -35.49 28.05
C ASN A 42 -17.47 -35.54 28.91
N MET A 43 -18.29 -34.49 28.88
CA MET A 43 -19.56 -34.46 29.61
C MET A 43 -20.57 -35.48 29.07
N ILE A 44 -20.64 -35.68 27.74
CA ILE A 44 -21.48 -36.71 27.11
C ILE A 44 -21.06 -38.10 27.59
N LYS A 45 -19.75 -38.42 27.51
CA LYS A 45 -19.20 -39.71 27.96
C LYS A 45 -19.46 -39.96 29.45
N TYR A 46 -19.24 -38.95 30.28
CA TYR A 46 -19.51 -39.06 31.72
C TYR A 46 -21.00 -39.24 32.01
N TYR A 47 -21.87 -38.56 31.28
CA TYR A 47 -23.32 -38.75 31.38
C TYR A 47 -23.76 -40.18 31.03
N GLU A 48 -23.20 -40.78 29.98
CA GLU A 48 -23.53 -42.15 29.57
C GLU A 48 -23.18 -43.17 30.68
N THR A 49 -22.14 -42.90 31.48
CA THR A 49 -21.71 -43.79 32.57
C THR A 49 -22.39 -43.53 33.90
N TYR A 50 -22.61 -42.27 34.28
CA TYR A 50 -23.00 -41.88 35.65
C TYR A 50 -24.35 -41.14 35.75
N GLY A 51 -24.97 -40.84 34.61
CA GLY A 51 -26.25 -40.13 34.54
C GLY A 51 -26.17 -38.63 34.85
N MET A 52 -27.25 -37.91 34.56
CA MET A 52 -27.28 -36.44 34.52
C MET A 52 -26.92 -35.75 35.85
N SER A 53 -27.41 -36.29 36.97
CA SER A 53 -27.18 -35.68 38.29
C SER A 53 -25.69 -35.67 38.63
N ALA A 54 -25.01 -36.80 38.43
CA ALA A 54 -23.58 -36.95 38.66
C ALA A 54 -22.76 -36.09 37.67
N THR A 55 -23.15 -36.02 36.39
CA THR A 55 -22.47 -35.15 35.41
C THR A 55 -22.50 -33.68 35.81
N LEU A 56 -23.65 -33.19 36.29
CA LEU A 56 -23.74 -31.78 36.70
C LEU A 56 -22.96 -31.52 38.00
N ALA A 57 -22.91 -32.47 38.93
CA ALA A 57 -22.08 -32.36 40.13
C ALA A 57 -20.58 -32.34 39.81
N ALA A 58 -20.12 -33.19 38.88
CA ALA A 58 -18.71 -33.32 38.52
C ALA A 58 -18.17 -32.14 37.70
N PHE A 59 -18.94 -31.65 36.72
CA PHE A 59 -18.46 -30.60 35.81
C PHE A 59 -18.89 -29.19 36.23
N HIS A 60 -19.98 -29.06 36.99
CA HIS A 60 -20.54 -27.77 37.38
C HIS A 60 -21.11 -27.78 38.82
N PRO A 61 -20.27 -28.02 39.85
CA PRO A 61 -20.72 -28.22 41.24
C PRO A 61 -21.47 -27.02 41.82
N ASN A 62 -21.04 -25.80 41.48
CA ASN A 62 -21.47 -24.55 42.11
C ASN A 62 -22.63 -23.85 41.38
N LEU A 63 -23.45 -24.57 40.61
CA LEU A 63 -24.60 -23.97 39.92
C LEU A 63 -25.81 -23.78 40.85
N THR A 64 -26.47 -22.63 40.72
CA THR A 64 -27.81 -22.40 41.29
C THR A 64 -28.83 -23.35 40.65
N SER A 65 -29.97 -23.59 41.30
CA SER A 65 -31.01 -24.51 40.80
C SER A 65 -31.44 -24.18 39.35
N THR A 66 -31.70 -22.91 39.06
CA THR A 66 -32.07 -22.44 37.71
C THR A 66 -30.94 -22.62 36.68
N ALA A 67 -29.70 -22.40 37.08
CA ALA A 67 -28.54 -22.58 36.20
C ALA A 67 -28.25 -24.07 35.94
N ARG A 68 -28.48 -24.93 36.94
CA ARG A 68 -28.38 -26.39 36.84
C ARG A 68 -29.39 -26.93 35.82
N GLU A 69 -30.63 -26.44 35.88
CA GLU A 69 -31.66 -26.81 34.90
C GLU A 69 -31.33 -26.32 33.48
N THR A 70 -30.77 -25.12 33.35
CA THR A 70 -30.30 -24.59 32.06
C THR A 70 -29.16 -25.45 31.49
N MET A 71 -28.22 -25.87 32.32
CA MET A 71 -27.11 -26.73 31.91
C MET A 71 -27.61 -28.13 31.52
N ARG A 72 -28.55 -28.70 32.29
CA ARG A 72 -29.22 -29.97 31.94
C ARG A 72 -29.77 -29.94 30.51
N LYS A 73 -30.53 -28.88 30.17
CA LYS A 73 -31.07 -28.68 28.81
C LYS A 73 -29.97 -28.57 27.74
N LYS A 74 -28.85 -27.91 28.05
CA LYS A 74 -27.68 -27.83 27.15
C LYS A 74 -27.05 -29.19 26.90
N VAL A 75 -26.86 -30.00 27.94
CA VAL A 75 -26.29 -31.35 27.80
C VAL A 75 -27.20 -32.22 26.93
N TYR A 76 -28.52 -32.18 27.11
CA TYR A 76 -29.45 -32.86 26.19
C TYR A 76 -29.36 -32.35 24.75
N SER A 77 -29.23 -31.03 24.55
CA SER A 77 -29.01 -30.47 23.21
C SER A 77 -27.69 -30.94 22.58
N TRP A 78 -26.66 -31.20 23.39
CA TRP A 78 -25.38 -31.75 22.93
C TRP A 78 -25.49 -33.24 22.61
N LEU A 79 -26.20 -34.02 23.43
CA LEU A 79 -26.50 -35.43 23.15
C LEU A 79 -27.23 -35.60 21.82
N ALA A 80 -28.19 -34.73 21.51
CA ALA A 80 -28.89 -34.71 20.22
C ALA A 80 -27.97 -34.38 19.02
N LYS A 81 -26.75 -33.88 19.27
CA LYS A 81 -25.74 -33.53 18.24
C LYS A 81 -24.43 -34.30 18.47
N ARG A 82 -24.50 -35.48 19.07
CA ARG A 82 -23.34 -36.32 19.47
C ARG A 82 -22.37 -36.54 18.32
N ASP A 83 -22.85 -37.02 17.18
CA ASP A 83 -22.00 -37.35 16.02
C ASP A 83 -21.18 -36.15 15.53
N HIS A 84 -21.80 -34.96 15.49
CA HIS A 84 -21.10 -33.72 15.15
C HIS A 84 -20.06 -33.34 16.20
N ILE A 85 -20.38 -33.47 17.49
CA ILE A 85 -19.46 -33.17 18.59
C ILE A 85 -18.28 -34.14 18.59
N GLU A 86 -18.50 -35.43 18.37
CA GLU A 86 -17.46 -36.45 18.26
C GLU A 86 -16.53 -36.19 17.08
N LYS A 87 -17.08 -35.90 15.90
CA LYS A 87 -16.30 -35.52 14.71
C LYS A 87 -15.45 -34.28 14.95
N MET A 88 -15.98 -33.30 15.68
CA MET A 88 -15.27 -32.07 15.99
C MET A 88 -14.25 -32.23 17.11
N ALA A 89 -14.48 -33.11 18.07
CA ALA A 89 -13.57 -33.38 19.17
C ALA A 89 -12.41 -34.32 18.79
N SER A 90 -12.56 -35.14 17.75
CA SER A 90 -11.54 -36.10 17.31
C SER A 90 -10.34 -35.45 16.60
N SER A 91 -10.49 -34.23 16.06
CA SER A 91 -9.36 -33.50 15.45
C SER A 91 -8.76 -32.48 16.43
N PRO A 92 -7.42 -32.45 16.62
CA PRO A 92 -6.73 -31.46 17.44
C PRO A 92 -7.02 -30.01 17.02
N SER A 93 -7.26 -29.79 15.73
CA SER A 93 -7.53 -28.46 15.17
C SER A 93 -8.91 -27.90 15.53
N THR A 94 -9.87 -28.77 15.89
CA THR A 94 -11.26 -28.41 16.14
C THR A 94 -11.75 -28.68 17.56
N ALA A 95 -11.04 -29.52 18.32
CA ALA A 95 -11.44 -29.96 19.65
C ALA A 95 -11.65 -28.79 20.64
N ASN A 96 -10.78 -27.78 20.60
CA ASN A 96 -10.85 -26.61 21.49
C ASN A 96 -11.79 -25.51 20.98
N MET A 97 -12.43 -25.70 19.82
CA MET A 97 -13.38 -24.73 19.29
C MET A 97 -14.68 -24.76 20.10
N ARG A 98 -15.24 -23.56 20.34
CA ARG A 98 -16.53 -23.39 21.03
C ARG A 98 -17.71 -23.27 20.07
N CYS A 99 -17.43 -22.94 18.82
CA CYS A 99 -18.40 -22.81 17.76
C CYS A 99 -17.71 -23.16 16.44
N TRP A 100 -18.43 -23.82 15.55
CA TRP A 100 -17.97 -24.12 14.21
C TRP A 100 -19.10 -23.83 13.23
N ARG A 101 -18.74 -23.24 12.09
CA ARG A 101 -19.63 -23.03 10.96
C ARG A 101 -18.95 -23.60 9.72
N PRO A 102 -19.68 -24.24 8.81
CA PRO A 102 -19.10 -24.71 7.57
C PRO A 102 -18.54 -23.53 6.77
N LEU A 103 -17.47 -23.79 6.02
CA LEU A 103 -16.92 -22.85 5.06
C LEU A 103 -18.03 -22.47 4.06
N GLY A 104 -18.31 -21.18 3.92
CA GLY A 104 -19.41 -20.68 3.08
C GLY A 104 -20.72 -20.39 3.83
N ALA A 105 -20.80 -20.65 5.14
CA ALA A 105 -21.98 -20.29 5.91
C ALA A 105 -22.14 -18.77 6.05
N GLY A 106 -23.15 -18.19 5.38
CA GLY A 106 -23.50 -16.76 5.48
C GLY A 106 -22.62 -15.84 4.65
N THR A 107 -22.23 -16.25 3.43
CA THR A 107 -21.61 -15.35 2.46
C THR A 107 -22.63 -14.34 1.94
N THR A 108 -22.20 -13.09 1.76
CA THR A 108 -23.04 -12.04 1.17
C THR A 108 -23.27 -12.25 -0.32
N LEU A 109 -22.26 -12.74 -1.05
CA LEU A 109 -22.40 -13.18 -2.43
C LEU A 109 -22.96 -14.61 -2.48
N THR A 110 -23.79 -14.87 -3.48
CA THR A 110 -24.31 -16.21 -3.79
C THR A 110 -23.18 -17.14 -4.23
N ALA A 111 -23.39 -18.45 -4.10
CA ALA A 111 -22.43 -19.44 -4.57
C ALA A 111 -22.16 -19.30 -6.08
N GLU A 112 -23.21 -19.03 -6.87
CA GLU A 112 -23.14 -18.80 -8.31
C GLU A 112 -22.27 -17.58 -8.65
N ALA A 113 -22.43 -16.46 -7.94
CA ALA A 113 -21.60 -15.28 -8.13
C ALA A 113 -20.13 -15.53 -7.74
N GLU A 114 -19.89 -16.29 -6.66
CA GLU A 114 -18.52 -16.70 -6.29
C GLU A 114 -17.90 -17.67 -7.30
N GLU A 115 -18.69 -18.57 -7.91
CA GLU A 115 -18.24 -19.47 -8.98
C GLU A 115 -17.91 -18.72 -10.26
N GLN A 116 -18.69 -17.72 -10.65
CA GLN A 116 -18.37 -16.84 -11.78
C GLN A 116 -17.08 -16.05 -11.53
N LEU A 117 -16.89 -15.54 -10.31
CA LEU A 117 -15.64 -14.89 -9.90
C LEU A 117 -14.47 -15.86 -9.94
N LEU A 118 -14.66 -17.10 -9.49
CA LEU A 118 -13.64 -18.13 -9.59
C LEU A 118 -13.31 -18.45 -11.05
N GLY A 119 -14.32 -18.61 -11.90
CA GLY A 119 -14.16 -18.82 -13.34
C GLY A 119 -13.35 -17.69 -13.97
N TRP A 120 -13.70 -16.44 -13.69
CA TRP A 120 -12.93 -15.28 -14.12
C TRP A 120 -11.47 -15.32 -13.60
N VAL A 121 -11.26 -15.66 -12.33
CA VAL A 121 -9.90 -15.82 -11.77
C VAL A 121 -9.12 -16.91 -12.53
N LEU A 122 -9.76 -18.04 -12.86
CA LEU A 122 -9.15 -19.16 -13.59
C LEU A 122 -8.88 -18.82 -15.06
N ASP A 123 -9.78 -18.10 -15.72
CA ASP A 123 -9.62 -17.67 -17.11
C ASP A 123 -8.51 -16.64 -17.23
N MET A 124 -8.47 -15.65 -16.32
CA MET A 124 -7.35 -14.72 -16.22
C MET A 124 -6.03 -15.46 -16.03
N ARG A 125 -5.98 -16.52 -15.19
CA ARG A 125 -4.79 -17.37 -15.04
C ARG A 125 -4.43 -18.14 -16.29
N LYS A 126 -5.40 -18.75 -16.97
CA LYS A 126 -5.19 -19.46 -18.24
C LYS A 126 -4.61 -18.52 -19.28
N ASP A 127 -5.03 -17.27 -19.23
CA ASP A 127 -4.49 -16.18 -20.02
C ASP A 127 -3.25 -15.50 -19.41
N GLY A 128 -2.63 -16.06 -18.38
CA GLY A 128 -1.45 -15.49 -17.70
C GLY A 128 -1.67 -14.09 -17.11
N VAL A 129 -2.88 -13.56 -17.06
CA VAL A 129 -3.15 -12.24 -16.47
C VAL A 129 -3.09 -12.36 -14.94
N PRO A 130 -2.24 -11.57 -14.26
CA PRO A 130 -2.08 -11.69 -12.82
C PRO A 130 -3.32 -11.16 -12.08
N VAL A 131 -3.85 -11.91 -11.11
CA VAL A 131 -4.98 -11.47 -10.27
C VAL A 131 -4.50 -11.10 -8.86
N THR A 132 -4.63 -9.82 -8.48
CA THR A 132 -4.38 -9.32 -7.12
C THR A 132 -5.59 -9.44 -6.19
N HIS A 133 -5.39 -9.19 -4.89
CA HIS A 133 -6.50 -8.89 -3.97
C HIS A 133 -7.36 -7.74 -4.45
N SER A 134 -6.75 -6.66 -4.95
CA SER A 134 -7.50 -5.49 -5.41
C SER A 134 -8.33 -5.80 -6.65
N MET A 135 -7.80 -6.55 -7.61
CA MET A 135 -8.55 -7.01 -8.78
C MET A 135 -9.68 -7.93 -8.36
N LEU A 136 -9.41 -8.91 -7.49
CA LEU A 136 -10.45 -9.79 -6.96
C LEU A 136 -11.54 -9.00 -6.22
N ARG A 137 -11.15 -7.97 -5.44
CA ARG A 137 -12.08 -7.09 -4.74
C ARG A 137 -12.93 -6.29 -5.72
N ILE A 138 -12.32 -5.68 -6.73
CA ILE A 138 -13.02 -4.91 -7.77
C ILE A 138 -14.01 -5.79 -8.51
N MET A 139 -13.58 -6.99 -8.94
CA MET A 139 -14.47 -7.93 -9.64
C MET A 139 -15.59 -8.42 -8.73
N ALA A 140 -15.33 -8.65 -7.45
CA ALA A 140 -16.37 -9.04 -6.50
C ALA A 140 -17.42 -7.95 -6.30
N LEU A 141 -17.02 -6.68 -6.30
CA LEU A 141 -17.95 -5.55 -6.28
C LEU A 141 -18.77 -5.47 -7.58
N GLU A 142 -18.19 -5.78 -8.74
CA GLU A 142 -18.95 -5.89 -10.00
C GLU A 142 -19.96 -7.02 -9.95
N ALA A 143 -19.56 -8.21 -9.50
CA ALA A 143 -20.45 -9.34 -9.35
C ALA A 143 -21.58 -9.06 -8.36
N ALA A 144 -21.33 -8.25 -7.33
CA ALA A 144 -22.36 -7.80 -6.39
C ALA A 144 -23.40 -6.89 -7.07
N ILE A 145 -22.94 -5.93 -7.88
CA ILE A 145 -23.82 -5.06 -8.69
C ILE A 145 -24.64 -5.91 -9.67
N ASP A 146 -24.01 -6.84 -10.38
CA ASP A 146 -24.67 -7.74 -11.33
C ASP A 146 -25.70 -8.65 -10.63
N ALA A 147 -25.47 -9.00 -9.35
CA ALA A 147 -26.38 -9.75 -8.50
C ALA A 147 -27.47 -8.87 -7.84
N GLY A 148 -27.53 -7.58 -8.15
CA GLY A 148 -28.54 -6.65 -7.64
C GLY A 148 -28.30 -6.14 -6.21
N LEU A 149 -27.11 -6.35 -5.64
CA LEU A 149 -26.75 -5.85 -4.32
C LEU A 149 -26.43 -4.35 -4.36
N GLN A 150 -26.86 -3.62 -3.33
CA GLN A 150 -26.53 -2.21 -3.12
C GLN A 150 -25.14 -2.05 -2.48
N ASP A 151 -24.51 -0.89 -2.66
CA ASP A 151 -23.14 -0.59 -2.20
C ASP A 151 -22.91 -0.84 -0.69
N HIS A 152 -23.95 -0.70 0.13
CA HIS A 152 -23.87 -0.89 1.58
C HIS A 152 -24.00 -2.36 2.02
N GLU A 153 -24.44 -3.25 1.13
CA GLU A 153 -24.67 -4.66 1.43
C GLU A 153 -23.38 -5.47 1.30
N PHE A 154 -22.47 -5.07 0.40
CA PHE A 154 -21.23 -5.79 0.14
C PHE A 154 -20.03 -4.89 -0.16
N TYR A 155 -19.02 -4.92 0.71
CA TYR A 155 -17.82 -4.08 0.60
C TYR A 155 -16.59 -4.80 0.02
N ALA A 156 -16.70 -6.10 -0.24
CA ALA A 156 -15.59 -6.98 -0.62
C ALA A 156 -14.34 -6.80 0.28
N GLY A 157 -14.57 -6.65 1.59
CA GLY A 157 -13.51 -6.37 2.56
C GLY A 157 -12.52 -7.52 2.77
N TRP A 158 -11.47 -7.27 3.56
CA TRP A 158 -10.38 -8.23 3.82
C TRP A 158 -10.88 -9.60 4.27
N HIS A 159 -11.88 -9.65 5.17
CA HIS A 159 -12.46 -10.91 5.65
C HIS A 159 -13.13 -11.73 4.55
N TRP A 160 -13.82 -11.07 3.61
CA TRP A 160 -14.43 -11.75 2.48
C TRP A 160 -13.35 -12.29 1.53
N VAL A 161 -12.36 -11.47 1.14
CA VAL A 161 -11.24 -11.89 0.28
C VAL A 161 -10.49 -13.06 0.89
N HIS A 162 -10.24 -13.02 2.20
CA HIS A 162 -9.63 -14.13 2.93
C HIS A 162 -10.50 -15.38 2.90
N GLY A 163 -11.80 -15.25 3.11
CA GLY A 163 -12.77 -16.35 3.05
C GLY A 163 -12.83 -17.00 1.67
N PHE A 164 -12.94 -16.19 0.61
CA PHE A 164 -12.99 -16.62 -0.79
C PHE A 164 -11.76 -17.44 -1.15
N LYS A 165 -10.56 -16.93 -0.85
CA LYS A 165 -9.30 -17.67 -1.06
C LYS A 165 -9.29 -19.02 -0.36
N ARG A 166 -9.74 -19.07 0.90
CA ARG A 166 -9.77 -20.31 1.68
C ARG A 166 -10.77 -21.33 1.12
N ARG A 167 -11.94 -20.86 0.68
CA ARG A 167 -12.98 -21.71 0.05
C ARG A 167 -12.51 -22.32 -1.27
N HIS A 168 -11.76 -21.55 -2.06
CA HIS A 168 -11.34 -21.96 -3.41
C HIS A 168 -9.86 -22.36 -3.49
N GLY A 169 -9.18 -22.60 -2.36
CA GLY A 169 -7.80 -23.10 -2.34
C GLY A 169 -6.74 -22.17 -2.93
N LEU A 170 -6.91 -20.85 -2.79
CA LEU A 170 -6.01 -19.84 -3.36
C LEU A 170 -5.04 -19.26 -2.31
N SER A 171 -3.80 -18.97 -2.71
CA SER A 171 -2.80 -18.33 -1.84
C SER A 171 -2.05 -17.19 -2.55
N LEU A 172 -1.60 -16.18 -1.79
CA LEU A 172 -0.69 -15.13 -2.27
C LEU A 172 0.77 -15.53 -2.01
N ARG A 173 1.68 -15.15 -2.90
CA ARG A 173 3.13 -15.43 -2.76
C ARG A 173 3.92 -14.16 -3.03
N ALA A 174 4.83 -13.78 -2.12
CA ALA A 174 5.82 -12.71 -2.34
C ALA A 174 7.23 -13.16 -1.98
N ARG A 175 8.21 -12.40 -2.47
CA ARG A 175 9.63 -12.47 -2.13
C ARG A 175 9.96 -11.38 -1.10
N THR A 176 10.55 -11.74 0.04
CA THR A 176 10.95 -10.80 1.11
C THR A 176 12.40 -10.34 0.95
N ARG A 177 12.68 -9.05 1.24
CA ARG A 177 14.03 -8.46 1.21
C ARG A 177 14.53 -8.29 2.65
N ILE A 178 15.82 -8.60 2.85
CA ILE A 178 16.58 -8.56 4.11
C ILE A 178 17.30 -7.20 4.17
N GLY A 179 17.26 -6.51 5.31
CA GLY A 179 18.03 -5.30 5.61
C GLY A 179 18.87 -5.50 6.89
N GLN A 180 20.05 -4.88 6.94
CA GLN A 180 21.05 -5.03 8.02
C GLN A 180 20.97 -3.92 9.09
N ASP A 181 20.24 -2.83 8.84
CA ASP A 181 20.24 -1.63 9.67
C ASP A 181 19.07 -1.67 10.68
N THR A 182 19.30 -1.27 11.93
CA THR A 182 18.28 -1.33 12.99
C THR A 182 17.45 -0.03 13.06
N PRO A 183 16.26 -0.05 13.70
CA PRO A 183 15.48 1.16 13.93
C PRO A 183 16.24 2.24 14.73
N ASP A 184 17.02 1.83 15.73
CA ASP A 184 17.77 2.76 16.60
C ASP A 184 18.83 3.54 15.82
N ASP A 185 19.55 2.86 14.91
CA ASP A 185 20.50 3.51 13.98
C ASP A 185 19.80 4.57 13.11
N GLY A 186 18.55 4.29 12.72
CA GLY A 186 17.72 5.21 11.94
C GLY A 186 17.33 6.47 12.72
N ASP A 187 16.93 6.32 13.99
CA ASP A 187 16.54 7.44 14.85
C ASP A 187 17.73 8.36 15.16
N GLU A 188 18.92 7.81 15.40
CA GLU A 188 20.15 8.60 15.59
C GLU A 188 20.53 9.38 14.32
N ALA A 189 20.44 8.73 13.16
CA ALA A 189 20.70 9.36 11.86
C ALA A 189 19.71 10.50 11.58
N LEU A 190 18.42 10.30 11.91
CA LEU A 190 17.39 11.32 11.79
C LEU A 190 17.70 12.53 12.68
N GLU A 191 18.00 12.32 13.96
CA GLU A 191 18.26 13.43 14.88
C GLU A 191 19.50 14.23 14.45
N THR A 192 20.56 13.53 14.07
CA THR A 192 21.81 14.14 13.60
C THR A 192 21.59 14.96 12.34
N PHE A 193 20.88 14.41 11.37
CA PHE A 193 20.54 15.10 10.13
C PHE A 193 19.65 16.33 10.37
N ALA A 194 18.58 16.17 11.13
CA ALA A 194 17.66 17.27 11.44
C ALA A 194 18.35 18.41 12.21
N ARG A 195 19.28 18.09 13.11
CA ARG A 195 20.09 19.09 13.82
C ARG A 195 20.99 19.87 12.85
N ARG A 196 21.65 19.17 11.93
CA ARG A 196 22.48 19.80 10.88
C ARG A 196 21.66 20.73 9.99
N VAL A 197 20.51 20.26 9.48
CA VAL A 197 19.64 21.09 8.64
C VAL A 197 19.15 22.33 9.38
N ARG A 198 18.72 22.20 10.65
CA ARG A 198 18.32 23.35 11.47
C ARG A 198 19.44 24.37 11.66
N SER A 199 20.69 23.91 11.84
CA SER A 199 21.86 24.78 11.93
C SER A 199 22.06 25.59 10.64
N ILE A 200 22.03 24.93 9.48
CA ILE A 200 22.17 25.56 8.15
C ILE A 200 21.05 26.60 7.93
N VAL A 201 19.81 26.24 8.28
CA VAL A 201 18.65 27.11 8.15
C VAL A 201 18.80 28.38 8.98
N ALA A 202 19.24 28.25 10.24
CA ALA A 202 19.45 29.38 11.13
C ALA A 202 20.64 30.26 10.69
N GLU A 203 21.76 29.66 10.33
CA GLU A 203 22.99 30.36 9.91
C GLU A 203 22.77 31.21 8.65
N HIS A 204 22.03 30.68 7.69
CA HIS A 204 21.81 31.35 6.40
C HIS A 204 20.44 32.01 6.27
N ASN A 205 19.66 32.09 7.35
CA ASN A 205 18.32 32.69 7.40
C ASN A 205 17.41 32.17 6.26
N ILE A 206 17.33 30.84 6.13
CA ILE A 206 16.60 30.17 5.05
C ILE A 206 15.12 30.06 5.42
N ASP A 207 14.24 30.66 4.62
CA ASP A 207 12.79 30.57 4.86
C ASP A 207 12.16 29.27 4.32
N ARG A 208 12.76 28.69 3.28
CA ARG A 208 12.18 27.57 2.52
C ARG A 208 13.16 26.43 2.34
N ILE A 209 12.72 25.25 2.79
CA ILE A 209 13.39 23.98 2.57
C ILE A 209 12.62 23.25 1.49
N TYR A 210 13.33 22.81 0.46
CA TYR A 210 12.82 22.01 -0.63
C TYR A 210 13.33 20.58 -0.46
N ASN A 211 12.49 19.60 -0.77
CA ASN A 211 12.95 18.24 -0.97
C ASN A 211 12.48 17.75 -2.33
N ALA A 212 13.41 17.14 -3.06
CA ALA A 212 13.10 16.48 -4.32
C ALA A 212 13.61 15.05 -4.32
N ASP A 213 12.86 14.17 -5.01
CA ASP A 213 13.22 12.78 -5.16
C ASP A 213 12.78 12.18 -6.50
N GLN A 214 13.62 11.29 -7.04
CA GLN A 214 13.25 10.50 -8.20
C GLN A 214 12.57 9.20 -7.82
N THR A 215 11.38 9.01 -8.37
CA THR A 215 10.68 7.74 -8.35
C THR A 215 10.54 7.13 -9.73
N GLY A 216 10.78 5.82 -9.82
CA GLY A 216 10.41 5.03 -11.00
C GLY A 216 8.88 4.84 -11.09
N VAL A 217 8.32 5.16 -12.25
CA VAL A 217 6.93 4.90 -12.62
C VAL A 217 6.91 3.90 -13.77
N ASN A 218 6.33 2.72 -13.54
CA ASN A 218 6.26 1.66 -14.53
C ASN A 218 5.05 1.87 -15.45
N TYR A 219 5.18 1.46 -16.71
CA TYR A 219 4.03 1.45 -17.64
C TYR A 219 3.01 0.39 -17.25
N GLU A 220 3.47 -0.75 -16.73
CA GLU A 220 2.62 -1.82 -16.22
C GLU A 220 2.92 -2.03 -14.73
N TYR A 221 1.93 -1.81 -13.89
CA TYR A 221 1.99 -2.20 -12.47
C TYR A 221 1.44 -3.62 -12.33
N LEU A 222 2.13 -4.59 -12.92
CA LEU A 222 1.81 -5.98 -12.67
C LEU A 222 2.17 -6.30 -11.21
N PRO A 223 1.26 -6.93 -10.46
CA PRO A 223 1.52 -7.28 -9.08
C PRO A 223 2.61 -8.33 -8.97
N THR A 224 3.40 -8.23 -7.91
CA THR A 224 4.43 -9.21 -7.55
C THR A 224 3.84 -10.48 -6.95
N ARG A 225 2.62 -10.39 -6.39
CA ARG A 225 1.83 -11.53 -5.88
C ARG A 225 0.67 -11.84 -6.80
N THR A 226 0.53 -13.10 -7.18
CA THR A 226 -0.61 -13.59 -7.98
C THR A 226 -1.33 -14.71 -7.23
N LEU A 227 -2.65 -14.77 -7.38
CA LEU A 227 -3.43 -15.92 -6.92
C LEU A 227 -3.21 -17.07 -7.91
N ASN A 228 -2.59 -18.17 -7.48
CA ASN A 228 -2.46 -19.42 -8.24
C ASN A 228 -2.97 -20.61 -7.41
N ALA A 229 -3.00 -21.80 -8.01
CA ALA A 229 -3.31 -23.02 -7.29
C ALA A 229 -2.25 -23.27 -6.20
N ALA A 230 -2.69 -23.78 -5.05
CA ALA A 230 -1.78 -24.13 -3.99
C ALA A 230 -0.87 -25.29 -4.44
N GLY A 231 0.45 -25.04 -4.53
CA GLY A 231 1.46 -26.05 -4.89
C GLY A 231 2.21 -25.77 -6.20
N ASP A 232 1.76 -24.81 -7.02
CA ASP A 232 2.42 -24.48 -8.29
C ASP A 232 3.84 -23.92 -8.10
N LYS A 233 4.80 -24.46 -8.85
CA LYS A 233 6.21 -24.07 -8.80
C LYS A 233 6.58 -22.98 -9.81
N THR A 234 5.83 -22.85 -10.91
CA THR A 234 6.11 -21.91 -12.00
C THR A 234 4.85 -21.12 -12.35
N ILE A 235 4.95 -19.79 -12.33
CA ILE A 235 3.83 -18.86 -12.55
C ILE A 235 4.08 -18.07 -13.82
N TRP A 236 3.24 -18.26 -14.85
CA TRP A 236 3.30 -17.51 -16.09
C TRP A 236 2.44 -16.25 -16.02
N VAL A 237 3.05 -15.09 -16.29
CA VAL A 237 2.35 -13.79 -16.30
C VAL A 237 2.41 -13.18 -17.71
N LYS A 238 1.27 -13.06 -18.40
CA LYS A 238 1.11 -12.26 -19.63
C LYS A 238 1.27 -10.78 -19.28
N CYS A 239 2.13 -10.12 -20.02
CA CYS A 239 2.35 -8.68 -19.97
C CYS A 239 1.98 -8.05 -21.31
N GLY A 240 1.68 -6.75 -21.30
CA GLY A 240 1.48 -5.96 -22.52
C GLY A 240 2.76 -5.69 -23.31
N GLY A 241 3.87 -6.36 -22.94
CA GLY A 241 5.21 -6.17 -23.52
C GLY A 241 5.99 -5.00 -22.93
N LYS A 242 5.46 -4.27 -21.94
CA LYS A 242 6.05 -3.06 -21.36
C LYS A 242 6.35 -3.15 -19.86
N THR A 243 6.38 -4.34 -19.28
CA THR A 243 6.74 -4.56 -17.86
C THR A 243 8.09 -3.99 -17.43
N LYS A 244 9.03 -3.90 -18.37
CA LYS A 244 10.36 -3.29 -18.15
C LYS A 244 10.44 -1.83 -18.60
N GLU A 245 9.40 -1.31 -19.25
CA GLU A 245 9.33 0.11 -19.59
C GLU A 245 8.92 0.91 -18.36
N ARG A 246 9.75 1.88 -18.00
CA ARG A 246 9.51 2.81 -16.92
C ARG A 246 9.90 4.21 -17.37
N MET A 247 9.31 5.19 -16.69
CA MET A 247 9.79 6.56 -16.69
C MET A 247 10.31 6.90 -15.29
N THR A 248 11.19 7.88 -15.22
CA THR A 248 11.63 8.46 -13.94
C THR A 248 10.88 9.75 -13.73
N ALA A 249 10.20 9.91 -12.60
CA ALA A 249 9.54 11.15 -12.21
C ALA A 249 10.30 11.77 -11.04
N MET A 250 10.71 13.02 -11.16
CA MET A 250 11.25 13.82 -10.08
C MET A 250 10.13 14.69 -9.50
N LEU A 251 9.85 14.50 -8.22
CA LEU A 251 8.81 15.22 -7.48
C LEU A 251 9.49 16.25 -6.58
N LEU A 252 9.04 17.50 -6.62
CA LEU A 252 9.59 18.60 -5.80
C LEU A 252 8.49 19.24 -4.97
N ALA A 253 8.70 19.31 -3.66
CA ALA A 253 7.83 20.04 -2.75
C ALA A 253 8.65 20.82 -1.70
N ASP A 254 8.02 21.82 -1.08
CA ASP A 254 8.67 22.66 -0.07
C ASP A 254 8.01 22.61 1.31
N SER A 255 8.69 23.18 2.29
CA SER A 255 8.32 23.24 3.69
C SER A 255 7.03 24.03 3.97
N THR A 256 6.47 24.73 2.98
CA THR A 256 5.13 25.36 3.09
C THR A 256 4.01 24.41 2.67
N GLY A 257 4.35 23.21 2.18
CA GLY A 257 3.42 22.25 1.62
C GLY A 257 3.16 22.45 0.13
N THR A 258 3.84 23.41 -0.51
CA THR A 258 3.65 23.72 -1.93
C THR A 258 4.32 22.65 -2.79
N LYS A 259 3.57 22.13 -3.76
CA LYS A 259 4.05 21.21 -4.78
C LYS A 259 4.48 22.00 -6.01
N HIS A 260 5.59 21.60 -6.63
CA HIS A 260 6.15 22.26 -7.80
C HIS A 260 5.96 21.41 -9.07
N PRO A 261 6.10 22.01 -10.27
CA PRO A 261 6.03 21.27 -11.53
C PRO A 261 6.96 20.06 -11.59
N LEU A 262 6.51 18.98 -12.22
CA LEU A 262 7.27 17.72 -12.30
C LEU A 262 8.38 17.80 -13.34
N PHE A 263 9.40 16.97 -13.15
CA PHE A 263 10.29 16.55 -14.23
C PHE A 263 10.11 15.07 -14.52
N LEU A 264 9.85 14.71 -15.78
CA LEU A 264 9.68 13.33 -16.23
C LEU A 264 10.80 12.97 -17.21
N VAL A 265 11.43 11.82 -17.05
CA VAL A 265 12.46 11.30 -17.95
C VAL A 265 11.95 10.03 -18.61
N LEU A 266 11.85 10.06 -19.93
CA LEU A 266 11.32 8.98 -20.75
C LEU A 266 12.41 8.35 -21.60
N LYS A 267 12.20 7.07 -21.91
CA LYS A 267 13.07 6.36 -22.85
C LYS A 267 12.83 6.87 -24.27
N THR A 268 13.89 7.29 -24.95
CA THR A 268 13.88 7.62 -26.38
C THR A 268 15.17 7.18 -27.06
N ALA A 269 15.09 6.78 -28.32
CA ALA A 269 16.27 6.42 -29.10
C ALA A 269 17.13 7.67 -29.35
N LYS A 270 18.45 7.51 -29.26
CA LYS A 270 19.43 8.55 -29.62
C LYS A 270 19.67 8.52 -31.12
N SER A 271 19.78 9.70 -31.74
CA SER A 271 20.22 9.82 -33.13
C SER A 271 21.66 9.32 -33.29
N LYS A 272 21.98 8.73 -34.45
CA LYS A 272 23.37 8.37 -34.80
C LYS A 272 24.20 9.57 -35.26
N VAL A 273 23.55 10.68 -35.61
CA VAL A 273 24.20 11.89 -36.14
C VAL A 273 24.47 12.88 -35.01
N LYS A 274 25.75 13.20 -34.74
CA LYS A 274 26.18 14.05 -33.60
C LYS A 274 25.51 15.42 -33.58
N ALA A 275 25.46 16.14 -34.70
CA ALA A 275 24.83 17.46 -34.77
C ALA A 275 23.33 17.41 -34.41
N VAL A 276 22.63 16.35 -34.82
CA VAL A 276 21.21 16.14 -34.48
C VAL A 276 21.04 15.76 -33.00
N VAL A 277 22.01 15.07 -32.40
CA VAL A 277 22.00 14.80 -30.95
C VAL A 277 22.06 16.10 -30.18
N GLU A 278 23.00 16.98 -30.51
CA GLU A 278 23.17 18.27 -29.84
C GLU A 278 21.92 19.15 -30.00
N GLU A 279 21.39 19.26 -31.21
CA GLU A 279 20.14 19.98 -31.49
C GLU A 279 18.95 19.39 -30.70
N ASN A 280 18.86 18.07 -30.58
CA ASN A 280 17.77 17.45 -29.82
C ASN A 280 17.91 17.69 -28.31
N LEU A 281 19.12 17.61 -27.76
CA LEU A 281 19.35 17.88 -26.33
C LEU A 281 19.00 19.33 -25.98
N THR A 282 19.45 20.28 -26.80
CA THR A 282 19.26 21.71 -26.57
C THR A 282 17.83 22.20 -26.82
N LEU A 283 17.20 21.80 -27.94
CA LEU A 283 15.92 22.37 -28.37
C LEU A 283 14.71 21.48 -28.10
N ARG A 284 14.92 20.20 -27.82
CA ARG A 284 13.84 19.18 -27.79
C ARG A 284 13.96 18.24 -26.61
N HIS A 285 14.70 18.64 -25.57
CA HIS A 285 14.87 17.88 -24.34
C HIS A 285 15.31 16.42 -24.57
N GLY A 286 16.13 16.19 -25.60
CA GLY A 286 16.64 14.87 -26.00
C GLY A 286 15.72 14.05 -26.91
N PHE A 287 14.54 14.55 -27.30
CA PHE A 287 13.65 13.91 -28.25
C PHE A 287 13.98 14.25 -29.71
N GLY A 288 13.79 13.28 -30.60
CA GLY A 288 13.79 13.54 -32.04
C GLY A 288 12.55 14.32 -32.48
N LYS A 289 12.64 15.00 -33.64
CA LYS A 289 11.59 15.86 -34.22
C LYS A 289 10.19 15.25 -34.18
N THR A 290 10.04 13.98 -34.57
CA THR A 290 8.73 13.30 -34.63
C THR A 290 8.12 13.09 -33.24
N VAL A 291 8.91 12.60 -32.28
CA VAL A 291 8.41 12.35 -30.92
C VAL A 291 8.12 13.67 -30.20
N TRP A 292 8.96 14.68 -30.43
CA TRP A 292 8.80 16.02 -29.85
C TRP A 292 7.44 16.66 -30.18
N LYS A 293 6.93 16.48 -31.41
CA LYS A 293 5.59 16.96 -31.80
C LYS A 293 4.46 16.46 -30.87
N SER A 294 4.63 15.28 -30.27
CA SER A 294 3.68 14.73 -29.30
C SER A 294 4.01 15.07 -27.85
N VAL A 295 5.29 15.29 -27.53
CA VAL A 295 5.76 15.56 -26.15
C VAL A 295 5.56 17.02 -25.77
N ALA A 296 5.83 17.97 -26.67
CA ALA A 296 5.72 19.40 -26.34
C ALA A 296 4.30 19.82 -25.92
N PRO A 297 3.22 19.42 -26.62
CA PRO A 297 1.86 19.70 -26.15
C PRO A 297 1.54 19.01 -24.82
N MET A 298 2.05 17.79 -24.63
CA MET A 298 1.85 17.01 -23.40
C MET A 298 2.51 17.67 -22.18
N GLN A 299 3.69 18.28 -22.34
CA GLN A 299 4.33 19.09 -21.29
C GLN A 299 3.42 20.24 -20.86
N VAL A 300 2.93 21.01 -21.83
CA VAL A 300 2.10 22.21 -21.59
C VAL A 300 0.78 21.81 -20.92
N GLN A 301 0.10 20.80 -21.46
CA GLN A 301 -1.19 20.32 -20.95
C GLN A 301 -1.10 19.86 -19.49
N ASN A 302 0.01 19.23 -19.10
CA ASN A 302 0.18 18.64 -17.77
C ASN A 302 1.03 19.49 -16.82
N GLY A 303 1.42 20.70 -17.23
CA GLY A 303 2.24 21.60 -16.41
C GLY A 303 3.55 20.95 -15.92
N CYS A 304 4.24 20.21 -16.80
CA CYS A 304 5.45 19.47 -16.44
C CYS A 304 6.57 19.63 -17.48
N GLN A 305 7.80 19.33 -17.07
CA GLN A 305 8.94 19.21 -17.97
C GLN A 305 9.20 17.75 -18.29
N ILE A 306 9.39 17.43 -19.57
CA ILE A 306 9.60 16.07 -20.07
C ILE A 306 10.90 16.02 -20.84
N TYR A 307 11.83 15.20 -20.34
CA TYR A 307 13.13 14.93 -20.95
C TYR A 307 13.20 13.49 -21.48
N GLY A 308 14.05 13.28 -22.46
CA GLY A 308 14.22 12.02 -23.16
C GLY A 308 15.68 11.61 -23.22
N ASN A 309 15.98 10.38 -22.82
CA ASN A 309 17.28 9.77 -23.10
C ASN A 309 17.16 8.24 -23.31
N PRO A 310 18.21 7.54 -23.78
CA PRO A 310 18.13 6.10 -24.06
C PRO A 310 17.87 5.19 -22.86
N SER A 311 18.12 5.68 -21.64
CA SER A 311 18.12 4.87 -20.43
C SER A 311 16.89 5.15 -19.54
N ALA A 312 16.18 6.26 -19.79
CA ALA A 312 15.14 6.84 -18.95
C ALA A 312 15.60 7.16 -17.51
N TRP A 313 16.91 7.29 -17.28
CA TRP A 313 17.48 7.64 -15.97
C TRP A 313 17.78 9.13 -15.87
N TRP A 314 17.80 9.62 -14.64
CA TRP A 314 18.29 10.96 -14.32
C TRP A 314 19.80 11.08 -14.57
N ASN A 315 20.27 12.27 -14.92
CA ASN A 315 21.70 12.58 -15.16
C ASN A 315 22.00 14.04 -14.76
N SER A 316 23.27 14.43 -14.79
CA SER A 316 23.74 15.74 -14.33
C SER A 316 23.19 16.91 -15.15
N ASP A 317 23.07 16.75 -16.47
CA ASP A 317 22.45 17.76 -17.35
C ASP A 317 21.01 18.04 -16.94
N ILE A 318 20.21 17.00 -16.68
CA ILE A 318 18.84 17.16 -16.20
C ILE A 318 18.82 17.80 -14.81
N SER A 319 19.80 17.52 -13.93
CA SER A 319 19.94 18.24 -12.64
C SER A 319 20.14 19.75 -12.86
N LEU A 320 20.98 20.16 -13.82
CA LEU A 320 21.19 21.58 -14.15
C LEU A 320 19.90 22.22 -14.68
N GLN A 321 19.20 21.55 -15.60
CA GLN A 321 17.92 22.04 -16.13
C GLN A 321 16.84 22.14 -15.04
N PHE A 322 16.81 21.18 -14.11
CA PHE A 322 15.92 21.19 -12.96
C PHE A 322 16.20 22.41 -12.06
N LEU A 323 17.47 22.65 -11.71
CA LEU A 323 17.85 23.82 -10.92
C LEU A 323 17.49 25.13 -11.62
N LYS A 324 17.78 25.21 -12.92
CA LYS A 324 17.49 26.38 -13.74
C LYS A 324 15.99 26.67 -13.78
N TYR A 325 15.18 25.64 -14.02
CA TYR A 325 13.74 25.79 -14.14
C TYR A 325 13.08 26.23 -12.83
N HIS A 326 13.43 25.59 -11.72
CA HIS A 326 12.75 25.83 -10.43
C HIS A 326 13.31 27.03 -9.66
N PHE A 327 14.61 27.34 -9.79
CA PHE A 327 15.26 28.27 -8.87
C PHE A 327 15.93 29.46 -9.55
N ALA A 328 16.32 29.38 -10.83
CA ALA A 328 17.08 30.48 -11.45
C ALA A 328 16.29 31.79 -11.59
N ASN A 329 14.96 31.72 -11.70
CA ASN A 329 14.10 32.90 -11.86
C ASN A 329 13.30 33.23 -10.58
N ARG A 330 13.77 32.79 -9.41
CA ARG A 330 13.17 33.17 -8.12
C ARG A 330 13.25 34.69 -7.93
N PRO A 331 12.17 35.37 -7.53
CA PRO A 331 12.16 36.83 -7.38
C PRO A 331 13.08 37.31 -6.24
N ASP A 332 13.30 36.46 -5.23
CA ASP A 332 14.13 36.71 -4.06
C ASP A 332 15.56 36.18 -4.20
N ARG A 333 15.96 35.68 -5.40
CA ARG A 333 17.25 35.03 -5.64
C ARG A 333 18.44 35.88 -5.23
N GLU A 334 18.39 37.19 -5.44
CA GLU A 334 19.53 38.09 -5.15
C GLU A 334 19.73 38.33 -3.65
N THR A 335 18.69 38.11 -2.83
CA THR A 335 18.69 38.47 -1.41
C THR A 335 18.57 37.27 -0.47
N LYS A 336 18.03 36.14 -0.94
CA LYS A 336 17.72 34.98 -0.09
C LYS A 336 18.22 33.66 -0.65
N LYS A 337 18.88 32.89 0.22
CA LYS A 337 19.21 31.50 -0.04
C LYS A 337 18.02 30.58 0.23
N VAL A 338 17.95 29.47 -0.49
CA VAL A 338 17.05 28.34 -0.19
C VAL A 338 17.85 27.06 0.00
N LEU A 339 17.27 26.12 0.74
CA LEU A 339 17.86 24.80 0.95
C LEU A 339 17.15 23.78 0.07
N LEU A 340 17.89 23.02 -0.73
CA LEU A 340 17.38 21.87 -1.48
C LEU A 340 18.02 20.59 -0.95
N LEU A 341 17.16 19.69 -0.48
CA LEU A 341 17.52 18.37 0.01
C LEU A 341 17.41 17.34 -1.12
N TRP A 342 18.53 16.69 -1.43
CA TRP A 342 18.63 15.62 -2.43
C TRP A 342 19.27 14.36 -1.85
N ASP A 343 18.89 13.20 -2.38
CA ASP A 343 19.54 11.93 -2.07
C ASP A 343 20.99 11.92 -2.58
N ASP A 344 21.81 11.00 -2.07
CA ASP A 344 23.26 10.91 -2.37
C ASP A 344 23.58 10.41 -3.80
N PHE A 345 22.66 10.57 -4.75
CA PHE A 345 22.89 10.20 -6.13
C PHE A 345 23.93 11.12 -6.78
N SER A 346 24.96 10.54 -7.38
CA SER A 346 26.13 11.27 -7.88
C SER A 346 25.81 12.39 -8.88
N ALA A 347 24.76 12.23 -9.69
CA ALA A 347 24.33 13.23 -10.66
C ALA A 347 23.75 14.51 -10.04
N HIS A 348 23.44 14.51 -8.74
CA HIS A 348 22.99 15.69 -8.00
C HIS A 348 24.13 16.59 -7.53
N PHE A 349 25.36 16.05 -7.49
CA PHE A 349 26.48 16.72 -6.84
C PHE A 349 27.76 16.63 -7.66
N THR A 350 27.65 16.72 -8.99
CA THR A 350 28.83 16.99 -9.83
C THR A 350 29.30 18.43 -9.57
N ASP A 351 30.58 18.70 -9.85
CA ASP A 351 31.17 20.03 -9.67
C ASP A 351 30.37 21.11 -10.43
N GLU A 352 29.91 20.80 -11.64
CA GLU A 352 29.06 21.70 -12.42
C GLU A 352 27.72 22.00 -11.75
N VAL A 353 27.06 20.99 -11.17
CA VAL A 353 25.75 21.14 -10.54
C VAL A 353 25.86 21.92 -9.23
N THR A 354 26.87 21.62 -8.42
CA THR A 354 27.14 22.32 -7.17
C THR A 354 27.51 23.78 -7.42
N ALA A 355 28.46 24.04 -8.34
CA ALA A 355 28.83 25.40 -8.72
C ALA A 355 27.63 26.19 -9.27
N TYR A 356 26.80 25.57 -10.11
CA TYR A 356 25.61 26.24 -10.63
C TYR A 356 24.60 26.57 -9.53
N ALA A 357 24.33 25.64 -8.61
CA ALA A 357 23.42 25.87 -7.49
C ALA A 357 23.86 27.06 -6.62
N GLU A 358 25.16 27.16 -6.34
CA GLU A 358 25.75 28.31 -5.63
C GLU A 358 25.51 29.63 -6.37
N THR A 359 25.69 29.67 -7.70
CA THR A 359 25.45 30.90 -8.48
C THR A 359 24.01 31.42 -8.43
N ILE A 360 23.06 30.56 -8.10
CA ILE A 360 21.63 30.89 -7.99
C ILE A 360 21.12 30.89 -6.55
N ASN A 361 22.01 30.97 -5.56
CA ASN A 361 21.67 30.99 -4.13
C ASN A 361 20.79 29.80 -3.69
N VAL A 362 21.10 28.60 -4.22
CA VAL A 362 20.54 27.33 -3.78
C VAL A 362 21.61 26.56 -3.04
N MET A 363 21.40 26.33 -1.76
CA MET A 363 22.24 25.45 -0.95
C MET A 363 21.77 24.01 -1.13
N LEU A 364 22.69 23.13 -1.53
CA LEU A 364 22.41 21.70 -1.65
C LEU A 364 22.84 20.98 -0.38
N GLU A 365 21.98 20.12 0.16
CA GLU A 365 22.30 19.29 1.31
C GLU A 365 21.91 17.83 1.03
N ARG A 366 22.82 16.92 1.38
CA ARG A 366 22.67 15.48 1.12
C ARG A 366 21.81 14.83 2.19
N ILE A 367 20.84 14.04 1.77
CA ILE A 367 20.21 13.07 2.66
C ILE A 367 21.24 12.01 3.04
N PRO A 368 21.35 11.62 4.32
CA PRO A 368 22.26 10.56 4.75
C PRO A 368 22.01 9.26 3.96
N PRO A 369 23.04 8.68 3.34
CA PRO A 369 22.90 7.42 2.60
C PRO A 369 22.28 6.34 3.48
N ARG A 370 21.46 5.46 2.90
CA ARG A 370 20.75 4.34 3.57
C ARG A 370 19.61 4.75 4.51
N TYR A 371 19.55 6.01 4.94
CA TYR A 371 18.49 6.52 5.83
C TYR A 371 17.42 7.34 5.11
N THR A 372 17.33 7.23 3.78
CA THR A 372 16.30 7.88 2.94
C THR A 372 14.88 7.65 3.46
N TRP A 373 14.60 6.45 3.94
CA TRP A 373 13.29 6.05 4.47
C TRP A 373 12.83 6.81 5.72
N ILE A 374 13.74 7.49 6.44
CA ILE A 374 13.43 8.27 7.64
C ILE A 374 13.84 9.74 7.52
N CYS A 375 14.94 10.05 6.83
CA CYS A 375 15.48 11.40 6.69
C CYS A 375 14.94 12.18 5.48
N GLN A 376 14.34 11.51 4.49
CA GLN A 376 13.88 12.15 3.25
C GLN A 376 12.36 12.35 3.23
N PRO A 377 11.87 13.61 3.23
CA PRO A 377 10.42 13.90 3.22
C PRO A 377 9.64 13.18 2.11
N ALA A 378 10.21 13.09 0.90
CA ALA A 378 9.59 12.41 -0.23
C ALA A 378 9.31 10.94 0.01
N ASP A 379 10.31 10.20 0.47
CA ASP A 379 10.19 8.77 0.76
C ASP A 379 9.29 8.50 1.96
N VAL A 380 9.35 9.37 2.96
CA VAL A 380 8.56 9.27 4.19
C VAL A 380 7.07 9.55 3.95
N ALA A 381 6.72 10.42 2.99
CA ALA A 381 5.36 10.92 2.87
C ALA A 381 4.68 10.80 1.50
N TRP A 382 5.27 11.26 0.39
CA TRP A 382 4.50 11.41 -0.86
C TRP A 382 4.79 10.39 -1.96
N ASN A 383 5.96 9.72 -1.95
CA ASN A 383 6.28 8.69 -2.93
C ASN A 383 5.34 7.48 -2.85
N ARG A 384 5.07 6.99 -1.64
CA ARG A 384 4.18 5.85 -1.40
C ARG A 384 2.74 6.11 -1.87
N PRO A 385 2.04 7.18 -1.43
CA PRO A 385 0.68 7.44 -1.88
C PRO A 385 0.60 7.76 -3.37
N LEU A 386 1.59 8.44 -3.97
CA LEU A 386 1.68 8.62 -5.42
C LEU A 386 1.65 7.26 -6.14
N LYS A 387 2.56 6.35 -5.77
CA LYS A 387 2.60 5.00 -6.36
C LYS A 387 1.32 4.21 -6.12
N ALA A 388 0.68 4.35 -4.96
CA ALA A 388 -0.57 3.67 -4.66
C ALA A 388 -1.72 4.12 -5.58
N ARG A 389 -1.80 5.43 -5.86
CA ARG A 389 -2.79 5.97 -6.81
C ARG A 389 -2.48 5.59 -8.25
N LEU A 390 -1.21 5.59 -8.66
CA LEU A 390 -0.82 5.12 -10.00
C LEU A 390 -1.18 3.65 -10.23
N ARG A 391 -1.00 2.80 -9.20
CA ARG A 391 -1.48 1.40 -9.23
C ARG A 391 -3.00 1.33 -9.38
N GLN A 392 -3.74 2.18 -8.67
CA GLN A 392 -5.20 2.24 -8.80
C GLN A 392 -5.63 2.62 -10.22
N ASN A 393 -5.02 3.65 -10.82
CA ASN A 393 -5.30 4.05 -12.19
C ASN A 393 -5.03 2.91 -13.20
N TRP A 394 -3.96 2.14 -12.97
CA TRP A 394 -3.66 0.94 -13.75
C TRP A 394 -4.74 -0.13 -13.63
N LEU A 395 -5.22 -0.41 -12.41
CA LEU A 395 -6.32 -1.35 -12.18
C LEU A 395 -7.62 -0.89 -12.85
N ASP A 396 -7.91 0.40 -12.80
CA ASP A 396 -9.09 0.97 -13.45
C ASP A 396 -8.98 0.93 -14.99
N LEU A 397 -7.77 0.99 -15.54
CA LEU A 397 -7.54 0.73 -16.97
C LEU A 397 -7.81 -0.74 -17.32
N ILE A 398 -7.26 -1.69 -16.54
CA ILE A 398 -7.52 -3.12 -16.75
C ILE A 398 -9.02 -3.42 -16.68
N ARG A 399 -9.70 -2.89 -15.66
CA ARG A 399 -11.15 -3.03 -15.47
C ARG A 399 -11.94 -2.57 -16.71
N ARG A 400 -11.59 -1.41 -17.27
CA ARG A 400 -12.21 -0.90 -18.50
C ARG A 400 -11.95 -1.81 -19.70
N GLN A 401 -10.72 -2.32 -19.85
CA GLN A 401 -10.40 -3.24 -20.94
C GLN A 401 -11.14 -4.58 -20.81
N LEU A 402 -11.28 -5.12 -19.59
CA LEU A 402 -12.03 -6.35 -19.32
C LEU A 402 -13.52 -6.19 -19.67
N ARG A 403 -14.15 -5.10 -19.21
CA ARG A 403 -15.55 -4.80 -19.56
C ARG A 403 -15.74 -4.71 -21.08
N SER A 404 -14.83 -4.04 -21.77
CA SER A 404 -14.87 -3.89 -23.22
C SER A 404 -14.67 -5.22 -23.97
N ALA A 405 -13.84 -6.13 -23.46
CA ALA A 405 -13.66 -7.46 -24.03
C ALA A 405 -14.91 -8.33 -23.85
N LYS A 406 -15.48 -8.33 -22.64
CA LYS A 406 -16.74 -9.04 -22.32
C LYS A 406 -17.90 -8.55 -23.19
N GLN A 407 -18.06 -7.23 -23.35
CA GLN A 407 -19.11 -6.64 -24.18
C GLN A 407 -19.00 -6.99 -25.67
N ARG A 408 -17.76 -7.21 -26.16
CA ARG A 408 -17.49 -7.54 -27.56
C ARG A 408 -17.37 -9.04 -27.82
N ASP A 409 -17.49 -9.86 -26.78
CA ASP A 409 -17.28 -11.32 -26.82
C ASP A 409 -15.95 -11.73 -27.50
N VAL A 410 -14.87 -11.01 -27.17
CA VAL A 410 -13.53 -11.28 -27.71
C VAL A 410 -12.56 -11.70 -26.61
N PRO A 411 -11.58 -12.57 -26.92
CA PRO A 411 -10.52 -12.91 -25.97
C PRO A 411 -9.81 -11.67 -25.43
N PHE A 412 -9.65 -11.60 -24.11
CA PHE A 412 -9.00 -10.47 -23.47
C PHE A 412 -7.51 -10.40 -23.83
N LYS A 413 -7.08 -9.23 -24.32
CA LYS A 413 -5.67 -8.93 -24.59
C LYS A 413 -5.27 -7.65 -23.86
N LEU A 414 -4.51 -7.79 -22.79
CA LEU A 414 -4.00 -6.67 -22.00
C LEU A 414 -3.23 -5.67 -22.88
N GLN A 415 -3.66 -4.41 -22.86
CA GLN A 415 -2.95 -3.30 -23.49
C GLN A 415 -2.32 -2.41 -22.42
N PRO A 416 -1.03 -2.08 -22.53
CA PRO A 416 -0.38 -1.13 -21.63
C PRO A 416 -0.91 0.30 -21.89
N PRO A 417 -0.77 1.22 -20.92
CA PRO A 417 -1.20 2.59 -21.14
C PRO A 417 -0.28 3.27 -22.15
N SER A 418 -0.83 4.28 -22.84
CA SER A 418 -0.01 5.13 -23.70
C SER A 418 0.90 6.04 -22.86
N ARG A 419 1.93 6.61 -23.49
CA ARG A 419 2.79 7.62 -22.86
C ARG A 419 1.97 8.80 -22.32
N ALA A 420 1.04 9.30 -23.12
CA ALA A 420 0.18 10.43 -22.76
C ALA A 420 -0.64 10.11 -21.51
N THR A 421 -1.23 8.91 -21.48
CA THR A 421 -2.02 8.43 -20.35
C THR A 421 -1.21 8.37 -19.05
N ILE A 422 0.05 7.90 -19.09
CA ILE A 422 0.86 7.82 -17.86
C ILE A 422 1.30 9.20 -17.41
N VAL A 423 1.71 10.07 -18.33
CA VAL A 423 2.09 11.45 -17.98
C VAL A 423 0.91 12.17 -17.32
N GLU A 424 -0.29 12.03 -17.88
CA GLU A 424 -1.53 12.53 -17.29
C GLU A 424 -1.78 11.92 -15.90
N TRP A 425 -1.64 10.60 -15.74
CA TRP A 425 -1.83 9.94 -14.45
C TRP A 425 -0.86 10.46 -13.39
N ILE A 426 0.41 10.66 -13.72
CA ILE A 426 1.41 11.19 -12.78
C ILE A 426 1.07 12.63 -12.43
N ALA A 427 0.76 13.47 -13.41
CA ALA A 427 0.44 14.88 -13.18
C ALA A 427 -0.82 15.07 -12.35
N ALA A 428 -1.91 14.37 -12.68
CA ALA A 428 -3.13 14.39 -11.89
C ALA A 428 -2.88 13.87 -10.48
N THR A 429 -2.22 12.71 -10.34
CA THR A 429 -1.92 12.13 -9.03
C THR A 429 -1.07 13.05 -8.17
N TRP A 430 -0.06 13.71 -8.74
CA TRP A 430 0.78 14.65 -8.02
C TRP A 430 0.00 15.87 -7.59
N SER A 431 -0.79 16.47 -8.48
CA SER A 431 -1.65 17.61 -8.18
C SER A 431 -2.63 17.31 -7.04
N ASP A 432 -3.26 16.14 -7.09
CA ASP A 432 -4.29 15.70 -6.15
C ASP A 432 -3.75 15.28 -4.78
N LEU A 433 -2.42 15.12 -4.62
CA LEU A 433 -1.86 14.78 -3.32
C LEU A 433 -2.13 15.92 -2.30
N PRO A 434 -2.70 15.61 -1.13
CA PRO A 434 -2.99 16.64 -0.14
C PRO A 434 -1.74 17.41 0.32
N THR A 435 -1.87 18.72 0.51
CA THR A 435 -0.84 19.57 1.12
C THR A 435 -0.42 19.05 2.51
N THR A 436 -1.36 18.46 3.25
CA THR A 436 -1.11 17.82 4.54
C THR A 436 -0.11 16.65 4.43
N THR A 437 -0.15 15.89 3.34
CA THR A 437 0.84 14.82 3.07
C THR A 437 2.24 15.41 2.96
N ILE A 438 2.40 16.53 2.24
CA ILE A 438 3.69 17.21 2.08
C ILE A 438 4.21 17.69 3.43
N LEU A 439 3.40 18.45 4.17
CA LEU A 439 3.77 18.98 5.49
C LEU A 439 4.13 17.87 6.47
N ASN A 440 3.38 16.76 6.45
CA ASN A 440 3.67 15.59 7.28
C ASN A 440 5.03 14.96 6.96
N GLY A 441 5.50 15.00 5.71
CA GLY A 441 6.83 14.53 5.35
C GLY A 441 7.93 15.32 6.06
N PHE A 442 7.89 16.64 5.95
CA PHE A 442 8.86 17.51 6.63
C PHE A 442 8.80 17.39 8.16
N LYS A 443 7.61 17.28 8.76
CA LYS A 443 7.45 17.08 10.21
C LYS A 443 8.00 15.73 10.69
N LYS A 444 7.74 14.65 9.96
CA LYS A 444 8.28 13.32 10.29
C LYS A 444 9.81 13.28 10.22
N CYS A 445 10.41 14.05 9.30
CA CYS A 445 11.85 14.22 9.21
C CYS A 445 12.41 15.27 10.21
N GLN A 446 11.59 15.79 11.14
CA GLN A 446 11.97 16.81 12.13
C GLN A 446 12.53 18.12 11.51
N LEU A 447 12.11 18.43 10.28
CA LEU A 447 12.50 19.63 9.55
C LEU A 447 11.49 20.79 9.71
N LEU A 448 10.31 20.48 10.24
CA LEU A 448 9.27 21.42 10.62
C LEU A 448 8.76 21.08 12.02
N ASP A 449 8.39 22.12 12.76
CA ASP A 449 7.79 21.96 14.08
C ASP A 449 6.38 21.34 14.02
N GLY A 450 6.03 20.67 15.12
CA GLY A 450 4.70 20.12 15.36
C GLY A 450 4.56 18.65 14.99
N VAL A 451 3.47 18.05 15.50
CA VAL A 451 3.18 16.63 15.30
C VAL A 451 2.58 16.43 13.89
N PRO A 452 2.96 15.37 13.16
CA PRO A 452 2.28 15.00 11.92
C PRO A 452 0.78 14.84 12.18
N ALA A 453 -0.05 15.43 11.33
CA ALA A 453 -1.49 15.26 11.42
C ALA A 453 -1.85 13.81 11.04
N ASP A 454 -2.92 13.27 11.64
CA ASP A 454 -3.49 11.99 11.20
C ASP A 454 -3.75 12.07 9.70
N ALA A 455 -3.05 11.23 8.95
CA ALA A 455 -3.23 11.18 7.50
C ALA A 455 -4.66 10.70 7.24
N GLU A 456 -5.45 11.46 6.50
CA GLU A 456 -6.55 10.86 5.75
C GLU A 456 -5.90 9.78 4.88
N GLU A 457 -6.19 8.50 5.17
CA GLU A 457 -5.77 7.41 4.32
C GLU A 457 -6.35 7.67 2.92
N SER A 458 -5.55 8.29 2.04
CA SER A 458 -5.93 8.44 0.65
C SER A 458 -6.06 7.03 0.10
N GLY A 459 -7.29 6.54 -0.03
CA GLY A 459 -7.58 5.20 -0.49
C GLY A 459 -6.80 4.88 -1.74
N GLY A 460 -6.01 3.80 -1.69
CA GLY A 460 -5.12 3.41 -2.78
C GLY A 460 -4.61 2.00 -2.56
N VAL A 461 -4.30 1.31 -3.65
CA VAL A 461 -3.82 -0.07 -3.59
C VAL A 461 -2.35 -0.07 -3.21
N VAL A 462 -2.07 -0.57 -2.01
CA VAL A 462 -0.73 -0.89 -1.56
C VAL A 462 -0.34 -2.27 -2.09
N ASP A 463 0.93 -2.46 -2.44
CA ASP A 463 1.47 -3.80 -2.60
C ASP A 463 1.47 -4.46 -1.23
N ASP A 464 0.73 -5.57 -1.07
CA ASP A 464 1.07 -6.56 -0.07
C ASP A 464 2.32 -7.31 -0.54
#